data_AF-A0A0L0H7Z7-F1
#
_entry.id   AF-A0A0L0H7Z7-F1
#
_cell.length_a   1.000
_cell.length_b   1.000
_cell.length_c   1.000
_cell.angle_alpha   90.00
_cell.angle_beta   90.00
_cell.angle_gamma   90.00
#
_symmetry.space_group_name_H-M   'P 1'
#
loop_
_entity.id
_entity.type
_entity.pdbx_description
1 polymer ?
#
loop_
_entity_poly.entity_id
_entity_poly.type
_entity_poly.pdbx_seq_one_letter_code
_entity_poly.pdbx_strand_id
1 'polypeptide(L)'
;MENMQGVLPMPTTLPHEQLARQQQYVWRPIVSSPLPCYSAVPIPDTYIIDKLRGFGWRYFGNTQLADCCLWIYSPETTSPIDQDKAAAPIAIIPAHSLFLKTMSPRLRDLLSTAAKAMSDPYQPYATISTTPLLIHPPSPEAFHAVLQWMYTADVGAIREFFESHENALASVIANAEWLGLSDRELLHVCEGWQGDLKAGRVQVRVQEASDEDGDFEQDEHDDVDGDYEDEEEEEEEESEVEEADYLNIPHMY
;
A
#
# COMPACT_ATOMS: atom_id res chain seq x y z
N MET A 1 -45.07 24.76 45.41
CA MET A 1 -44.53 23.81 44.43
C MET A 1 -43.06 24.14 44.29
N GLU A 2 -42.24 23.52 45.14
CA GLU A 2 -40.80 23.76 45.24
C GLU A 2 -40.08 22.85 44.24
N ASN A 3 -39.30 23.44 43.34
CA ASN A 3 -38.43 22.75 42.40
C ASN A 3 -37.14 22.32 43.13
N MET A 4 -36.98 21.03 43.38
CA MET A 4 -35.70 20.46 43.83
C MET A 4 -34.76 20.28 42.64
N GLN A 5 -33.78 21.17 42.51
CA GLN A 5 -32.62 20.98 41.64
C GLN A 5 -31.71 19.90 42.24
N GLY A 6 -31.67 18.74 41.59
CA GLY A 6 -30.73 17.66 41.90
C GLY A 6 -29.36 17.96 41.30
N VAL A 7 -28.40 18.32 42.15
CA VAL A 7 -26.98 18.43 41.78
C VAL A 7 -26.37 17.03 41.82
N LEU A 8 -25.93 16.52 40.66
CA LEU A 8 -25.18 15.26 40.60
C LEU A 8 -23.76 15.46 41.15
N PRO A 9 -23.25 14.55 42.01
CA PRO A 9 -21.91 14.65 42.53
C PRO A 9 -20.86 14.32 41.46
N MET A 10 -19.82 15.16 41.37
CA MET A 10 -18.64 14.96 40.53
C MET A 10 -17.89 13.67 40.90
N PRO A 11 -17.32 12.94 39.92
CA PRO A 11 -16.53 11.74 40.19
C PRO A 11 -15.30 12.10 41.01
N THR A 12 -15.17 11.44 42.15
CA THR A 12 -14.06 11.62 43.09
C THR A 12 -12.80 11.08 42.43
N THR A 13 -11.81 11.95 42.22
CA THR A 13 -10.48 11.58 41.77
C THR A 13 -9.89 10.54 42.72
N LEU A 14 -9.54 9.38 42.16
CA LEU A 14 -8.90 8.30 42.90
C LEU A 14 -7.59 8.81 43.53
N PRO A 15 -7.34 8.53 44.83
CA PRO A 15 -6.14 8.99 45.50
C PRO A 15 -4.89 8.37 44.85
N HIS A 16 -3.81 9.16 44.77
CA HIS A 16 -2.55 8.83 44.08
C HIS A 16 -1.90 7.51 44.55
N GLU A 17 -2.24 7.03 45.76
CA GLU A 17 -1.82 5.72 46.28
C GLU A 17 -2.51 4.53 45.61
N GLN A 18 -3.73 4.68 45.08
CA GLN A 18 -4.40 3.60 44.34
C GLN A 18 -3.84 3.43 42.93
N LEU A 19 -3.40 4.52 42.28
CA LEU A 19 -2.67 4.47 41.00
C LEU A 19 -1.32 3.74 41.14
N ALA A 20 -0.62 3.92 42.26
CA ALA A 20 0.65 3.23 42.51
C ALA A 20 0.49 1.72 42.73
N ARG A 21 -0.65 1.25 43.24
CA ARG A 21 -0.92 -0.19 43.41
C ARG A 21 -1.34 -0.88 42.10
N GLN A 22 -1.85 -0.14 41.12
CA GLN A 22 -2.20 -0.69 39.81
C GLN A 22 -1.00 -0.90 38.88
N GLN A 23 0.17 -0.34 39.21
CA GLN A 23 1.39 -0.47 38.41
C GLN A 23 2.38 -1.54 38.92
N GLN A 24 2.00 -2.32 39.93
CA GLN A 24 2.74 -3.54 40.28
C GLN A 24 2.34 -4.70 39.38
N TYR A 25 2.41 -4.51 38.05
CA TYR A 25 2.64 -5.62 37.15
C TYR A 25 4.07 -6.09 37.41
N VAL A 26 4.20 -7.00 38.37
CA VAL A 26 5.40 -7.82 38.48
C VAL A 26 5.53 -8.51 37.12
N TRP A 27 6.48 -8.06 36.32
CA TRP A 27 7.00 -8.82 35.19
C TRP A 27 7.54 -10.14 35.77
N ARG A 28 6.63 -11.10 35.97
CA ARG A 28 7.04 -12.48 36.11
C ARG A 28 7.64 -12.81 34.76
N PRO A 29 8.90 -13.25 34.70
CA PRO A 29 9.38 -13.90 33.49
C PRO A 29 8.31 -14.93 33.19
N ILE A 30 7.64 -14.80 32.05
CA ILE A 30 6.83 -15.88 31.53
C ILE A 30 7.85 -17.00 31.40
N VAL A 31 7.86 -17.91 32.37
CA VAL A 31 8.56 -19.18 32.27
C VAL A 31 7.95 -19.75 31.02
N SER A 32 8.70 -19.64 29.94
CA SER A 32 8.31 -20.03 28.61
C SER A 32 8.08 -21.52 28.70
N SER A 33 6.84 -21.90 29.03
CA SER A 33 6.33 -23.21 28.68
C SER A 33 6.69 -23.34 27.21
N PRO A 34 7.50 -24.35 26.83
CA PRO A 34 7.96 -24.47 25.47
C PRO A 34 6.71 -24.42 24.63
N LEU A 35 6.53 -23.34 23.86
CA LEU A 35 5.45 -23.26 22.91
C LEU A 35 5.54 -24.57 22.16
N PRO A 36 4.44 -25.33 22.03
CA PRO A 36 4.47 -26.55 21.23
C PRO A 36 5.15 -26.13 19.93
N CYS A 37 6.31 -26.73 19.66
CA CYS A 37 7.03 -26.48 18.43
C CYS A 37 6.06 -26.93 17.35
N TYR A 38 5.24 -26.01 16.85
CA TYR A 38 4.41 -26.22 15.68
C TYR A 38 5.41 -26.58 14.60
N SER A 39 5.52 -27.89 14.41
CA SER A 39 6.69 -28.50 13.83
C SER A 39 6.68 -28.11 12.37
N ALA A 40 7.63 -27.26 11.98
CA ALA A 40 8.42 -27.36 10.76
C ALA A 40 7.68 -27.69 9.45
N VAL A 41 6.39 -27.37 9.31
CA VAL A 41 5.76 -27.33 7.99
C VAL A 41 6.12 -25.96 7.44
N PRO A 42 7.03 -25.87 6.45
CA PRO A 42 7.29 -24.60 5.80
C PRO A 42 5.98 -24.10 5.24
N ILE A 43 5.54 -22.93 5.70
CA ILE A 43 4.38 -22.26 5.11
C ILE A 43 4.75 -21.99 3.66
N PRO A 44 3.96 -22.46 2.67
CA PRO A 44 4.26 -22.18 1.28
C PRO A 44 4.31 -20.68 1.04
N ASP A 45 5.33 -20.20 0.32
CA ASP A 45 5.48 -18.78 -0.01
C ASP A 45 4.22 -18.25 -0.72
N THR A 46 3.56 -19.09 -1.53
CA THR A 46 2.28 -18.76 -2.19
C THR A 46 1.19 -18.39 -1.20
N TYR A 47 1.06 -19.12 -0.08
CA TYR A 47 0.06 -18.80 0.94
C TYR A 47 0.35 -17.45 1.62
N ILE A 48 1.63 -17.16 1.87
CA ILE A 48 2.05 -15.87 2.45
C ILE A 48 1.73 -14.74 1.46
N ILE A 49 2.06 -14.93 0.18
CA ILE A 49 1.79 -13.96 -0.89
C ILE A 49 0.28 -13.70 -1.02
N ASP A 50 -0.56 -14.74 -1.06
CA ASP A 50 -2.01 -14.60 -1.16
C ASP A 50 -2.60 -13.84 0.03
N LYS A 51 -2.14 -14.15 1.24
CA LYS A 51 -2.57 -13.42 2.45
C LYS A 51 -2.10 -11.98 2.44
N LEU A 52 -0.86 -11.72 2.04
CA LEU A 52 -0.35 -10.36 1.92
C LEU A 52 -1.11 -9.56 0.86
N ARG A 53 -1.42 -10.17 -0.29
CA ARG A 53 -2.24 -9.56 -1.36
C ARG A 53 -3.64 -9.20 -0.89
N GLY A 54 -4.27 -10.06 -0.08
CA GLY A 54 -5.57 -9.78 0.53
C GLY A 54 -5.59 -8.53 1.43
N PHE A 55 -4.45 -8.13 1.98
CA PHE A 55 -4.29 -6.88 2.72
C PHE A 55 -3.62 -5.77 1.92
N GLY A 56 -3.19 -6.03 0.69
CA GLY A 56 -2.37 -5.13 -0.11
C GLY A 56 -2.97 -3.75 -0.29
N TRP A 57 -4.30 -3.66 -0.41
CA TRP A 57 -5.03 -2.40 -0.51
C TRP A 57 -4.91 -1.50 0.74
N ARG A 58 -4.69 -2.09 1.94
CA ARG A 58 -4.48 -1.31 3.18
C ARG A 58 -3.05 -0.77 3.31
N TYR A 59 -2.11 -1.41 2.62
CA TYR A 59 -0.69 -1.10 2.70
C TYR A 59 -0.22 -0.24 1.53
N PHE A 60 -0.73 -0.46 0.32
CA PHE A 60 -0.34 0.34 -0.84
C PHE A 60 -0.75 1.80 -0.65
N GLY A 61 0.22 2.72 -0.76
CA GLY A 61 0.01 4.16 -0.53
C GLY A 61 -0.06 4.58 0.94
N ASN A 62 -0.07 3.65 1.91
CA ASN A 62 -0.13 4.00 3.33
C ASN A 62 1.25 4.41 3.86
N THR A 63 1.46 5.72 3.98
CA THR A 63 2.72 6.31 4.46
C THR A 63 3.02 6.03 5.92
N GLN A 64 1.99 5.80 6.75
CA GLN A 64 2.18 5.60 8.20
C GLN A 64 2.78 4.23 8.52
N LEU A 65 2.53 3.24 7.66
CA LEU A 65 2.99 1.87 7.83
C LEU A 65 4.24 1.54 6.98
N ALA A 66 4.63 2.45 6.09
CA ALA A 66 5.79 2.29 5.23
C ALA A 66 7.10 2.32 6.02
N ASP A 67 7.94 1.31 5.83
CA ASP A 67 9.28 1.18 6.44
C ASP A 67 10.41 1.48 5.43
N CYS A 68 10.07 1.70 4.16
CA CYS A 68 11.00 2.10 3.11
C CYS A 68 10.34 3.04 2.09
N CYS A 69 11.17 3.67 1.26
CA CYS A 69 10.71 4.55 0.21
C CYS A 69 11.45 4.23 -1.09
N LEU A 70 10.74 4.13 -2.20
CA LEU A 70 11.32 3.96 -3.53
C LEU A 70 11.43 5.34 -4.19
N TRP A 71 12.62 5.71 -4.64
CA TRP A 71 12.84 6.94 -5.40
C TRP A 71 13.03 6.57 -6.86
N ILE A 72 12.03 6.91 -7.67
CA ILE A 72 11.95 6.53 -9.07
C ILE A 72 12.60 7.62 -9.92
N TYR A 73 13.52 7.22 -10.78
CA TYR A 73 14.20 8.11 -11.70
C TYR A 73 13.98 7.65 -13.14
N SER A 74 13.94 8.60 -14.07
CA SER A 74 13.97 8.24 -15.49
C SER A 74 15.36 7.73 -15.86
N PRO A 75 15.45 6.69 -16.70
CA PRO A 75 16.72 6.27 -17.28
C PRO A 75 17.39 7.36 -18.11
N GLU A 76 16.64 8.35 -18.61
CA GLU A 76 17.14 9.42 -19.48
C GLU A 76 17.73 10.61 -18.72
N THR A 77 17.19 10.90 -17.52
CA THR A 77 17.54 12.13 -16.78
C THR A 77 18.69 11.94 -15.80
N THR A 78 19.12 10.71 -15.56
CA THR A 78 20.12 10.40 -14.53
C THR A 78 21.37 9.80 -15.16
N SER A 79 22.27 10.65 -15.65
CA SER A 79 23.63 10.20 -15.97
C SER A 79 24.33 9.82 -14.65
N PRO A 80 24.91 8.61 -14.53
CA PRO A 80 25.57 8.15 -13.30
C PRO A 80 26.80 8.99 -12.90
N ILE A 81 27.22 9.95 -13.74
CA ILE A 81 28.44 10.74 -13.57
C ILE A 81 28.20 12.04 -12.79
N ASP A 82 26.96 12.56 -12.73
CA ASP A 82 26.63 13.85 -12.09
C ASP A 82 25.67 13.67 -10.89
N GLN A 83 26.05 12.85 -9.90
CA GLN A 83 25.27 12.70 -8.66
C GLN A 83 25.10 14.03 -7.90
N ASP A 84 26.04 14.97 -8.08
CA ASP A 84 25.97 16.31 -7.47
C ASP A 84 24.95 17.25 -8.13
N LYS A 85 24.42 16.87 -9.31
CA LYS A 85 23.27 17.50 -9.95
C LYS A 85 22.15 16.48 -10.17
N ALA A 86 21.94 15.59 -9.20
CA ALA A 86 20.88 14.61 -9.28
C ALA A 86 19.54 15.32 -9.60
N ALA A 87 18.95 14.98 -10.75
CA ALA A 87 17.61 15.40 -11.10
C ALA A 87 16.65 15.02 -9.96
N ALA A 88 15.57 15.78 -9.75
CA ALA A 88 14.56 15.37 -8.79
C ALA A 88 13.99 13.99 -9.19
N PRO A 89 13.66 13.11 -8.22
CA PRO A 89 12.97 11.86 -8.54
C PRO A 89 11.63 12.19 -9.21
N ILE A 90 11.25 11.39 -10.20
CA ILE A 90 9.97 11.50 -10.91
C ILE A 90 8.83 11.11 -9.97
N ALA A 91 9.06 10.11 -9.13
CA ALA A 91 8.10 9.67 -8.14
C ALA A 91 8.81 9.21 -6.87
N ILE A 92 8.15 9.43 -5.74
CA ILE A 92 8.57 8.97 -4.42
C ILE A 92 7.45 8.08 -3.91
N ILE A 93 7.69 6.78 -3.80
CA ILE A 93 6.66 5.80 -3.44
C ILE A 93 6.96 5.22 -2.05
N PRO A 94 6.13 5.50 -1.03
CA PRO A 94 6.23 4.84 0.26
C PRO A 94 5.87 3.35 0.10
N ALA A 95 6.67 2.46 0.69
CA ALA A 95 6.51 1.03 0.48
C ALA A 95 6.93 0.19 1.70
N HIS A 96 6.64 -1.11 1.63
CA HIS A 96 6.85 -2.08 2.69
C HIS A 96 7.95 -3.06 2.29
N SER A 97 9.14 -2.94 2.89
CA SER A 97 10.35 -3.64 2.50
C SER A 97 10.19 -5.16 2.56
N LEU A 98 9.47 -5.67 3.55
CA LEU A 98 9.16 -7.09 3.69
C LEU A 98 8.32 -7.58 2.51
N PHE A 99 7.28 -6.83 2.16
CA PHE A 99 6.40 -7.14 1.04
C PHE A 99 7.18 -7.15 -0.28
N LEU A 100 7.96 -6.10 -0.54
CA LEU A 100 8.77 -5.99 -1.75
C LEU A 100 9.79 -7.13 -1.89
N LYS A 101 10.46 -7.50 -0.79
CA LYS A 101 11.39 -8.63 -0.74
C LYS A 101 10.69 -9.95 -1.08
N THR A 102 9.48 -10.15 -0.59
CA THR A 102 8.72 -11.37 -0.88
C THR A 102 8.30 -11.43 -2.35
N MET A 103 7.78 -10.33 -2.88
CA MET A 103 7.18 -10.30 -4.21
C MET A 103 8.17 -10.21 -5.38
N SER A 104 9.33 -9.57 -5.20
CA SER A 104 10.30 -9.36 -6.28
C SER A 104 11.70 -9.81 -5.87
N PRO A 105 12.32 -10.77 -6.59
CA PRO A 105 13.72 -11.12 -6.39
C PRO A 105 14.65 -9.92 -6.57
N ARG A 106 14.39 -9.07 -7.57
CA ARG A 106 15.20 -7.87 -7.82
C ARG A 106 15.16 -6.89 -6.65
N LEU A 107 13.96 -6.57 -6.16
CA LEU A 107 13.82 -5.66 -5.02
C LEU A 107 14.39 -6.27 -3.73
N ARG A 108 14.29 -7.60 -3.58
CA ARG A 108 14.92 -8.31 -2.47
C ARG A 108 16.42 -8.08 -2.42
N ASP A 109 17.10 -8.24 -3.56
CA ASP A 109 18.54 -8.06 -3.67
C ASP A 109 18.95 -6.60 -3.44
N LEU A 110 18.20 -5.66 -4.03
CA LEU A 110 18.43 -4.22 -3.87
C LEU A 110 18.28 -3.78 -2.40
N LEU A 111 17.16 -4.15 -1.75
CA LEU A 111 16.90 -3.82 -0.35
C LEU A 111 17.90 -4.51 0.60
N SER A 112 18.32 -5.73 0.30
CA SER A 112 19.32 -6.45 1.10
C SER A 112 20.70 -5.82 0.96
N THR A 113 21.04 -5.33 -0.22
CA THR A 113 22.30 -4.60 -0.47
C THR A 113 22.29 -3.26 0.23
N ALA A 114 21.18 -2.52 0.14
CA ALA A 114 21.01 -1.25 0.84
C ALA A 114 21.13 -1.44 2.36
N ALA A 115 20.48 -2.46 2.93
CA ALA A 115 20.56 -2.76 4.37
C ALA A 115 21.99 -3.04 4.84
N LYS A 116 22.82 -3.71 4.03
CA LYS A 116 24.23 -3.97 4.34
C LYS A 116 25.09 -2.70 4.26
N ALA A 117 24.77 -1.79 3.33
CA ALA A 117 25.48 -0.51 3.22
C ALA A 117 25.19 0.40 4.43
N MET A 118 23.96 0.33 4.97
CA MET A 118 23.56 1.10 6.16
C MET A 118 24.02 0.50 7.48
N SER A 119 24.36 -0.79 7.53
CA SER A 119 24.80 -1.46 8.77
C SER A 119 26.22 -1.07 9.20
N ASP A 120 26.66 0.15 8.87
CA ASP A 120 27.89 0.73 9.40
C ASP A 120 27.78 0.77 10.94
N PRO A 121 28.61 -0.01 11.67
CA PRO A 121 28.50 -0.14 13.13
C PRO A 121 28.70 1.17 13.90
N TYR A 122 29.08 2.26 13.23
CA TYR A 122 29.29 3.57 13.85
C TYR A 122 28.04 4.47 13.91
N GLN A 123 26.86 4.04 13.44
CA GLN A 123 25.60 4.80 13.62
C GLN A 123 24.57 4.09 14.52
N PRO A 124 24.77 4.05 15.85
CA PRO A 124 23.89 3.35 16.79
C PRO A 124 22.53 4.01 17.05
N TYR A 125 22.19 5.13 16.40
CA TYR A 125 20.97 5.91 16.67
C TYR A 125 20.22 6.37 15.42
N ALA A 126 20.33 5.67 14.28
CA ALA A 126 19.49 5.96 13.13
C ALA A 126 18.03 5.61 13.44
N THR A 127 17.30 6.57 14.00
CA THR A 127 15.84 6.67 14.01
C THR A 127 15.32 6.25 12.65
N ILE A 128 14.58 5.12 12.60
CA ILE A 128 13.90 4.52 11.42
C ILE A 128 14.13 5.34 10.17
N SER A 129 15.36 5.26 9.65
CA SER A 129 15.76 6.08 8.52
C SER A 129 15.25 5.31 7.33
N THR A 130 14.10 5.74 6.81
CA THR A 130 13.53 5.29 5.54
C THR A 130 14.53 5.62 4.45
N THR A 131 15.58 4.81 4.37
CA THR A 131 16.67 5.07 3.45
C THR A 131 16.11 4.90 2.05
N PRO A 132 16.18 5.95 1.22
CA PRO A 132 15.57 5.92 -0.08
C PRO A 132 16.26 4.85 -0.93
N LEU A 133 15.47 3.96 -1.52
CA LEU A 133 15.95 3.02 -2.50
C LEU A 133 15.84 3.67 -3.88
N LEU A 134 16.99 4.10 -4.41
CA LEU A 134 17.07 4.68 -5.74
C LEU A 134 16.88 3.58 -6.78
N ILE A 135 15.88 3.72 -7.65
CA ILE A 135 15.60 2.76 -8.71
C ILE A 135 15.34 3.42 -10.06
N HIS A 136 15.82 2.75 -11.11
CA HIS A 136 15.65 3.14 -12.51
C HIS A 136 14.89 2.00 -13.23
N PRO A 137 13.56 1.94 -13.10
CA PRO A 137 12.78 0.96 -13.83
C PRO A 137 12.80 1.25 -15.34
N PRO A 138 12.65 0.23 -16.21
CA PRO A 138 12.56 0.41 -17.65
C PRO A 138 11.51 1.44 -18.10
N SER A 139 10.35 1.47 -17.44
CA SER A 139 9.32 2.49 -17.66
C SER A 139 8.84 3.03 -16.31
N PRO A 140 9.26 4.23 -15.89
CA PRO A 140 8.82 4.86 -14.64
C PRO A 140 7.30 4.97 -14.50
N GLU A 141 6.61 5.34 -15.58
CA GLU A 141 5.15 5.50 -15.61
C GLU A 141 4.42 4.17 -15.37
N ALA A 142 4.81 3.11 -16.09
CA ALA A 142 4.22 1.79 -15.90
C ALA A 142 4.60 1.14 -14.57
N PHE A 143 5.68 1.60 -13.92
CA PHE A 143 6.21 0.98 -12.72
C PHE A 143 5.22 1.07 -11.56
N HIS A 144 4.53 2.20 -11.42
CA HIS A 144 3.53 2.38 -10.37
C HIS A 144 2.36 1.38 -10.52
N ALA A 145 1.85 1.19 -11.75
CA ALA A 145 0.78 0.24 -12.01
C ALA A 145 1.19 -1.22 -11.72
N VAL A 146 2.42 -1.61 -12.11
CA VAL A 146 2.97 -2.94 -11.78
C VAL A 146 3.13 -3.11 -10.29
N LEU A 147 3.63 -2.09 -9.59
CA LEU A 147 3.80 -2.12 -8.15
C LEU A 147 2.46 -2.24 -7.43
N GLN A 148 1.44 -1.46 -7.84
CA GLN A 148 0.09 -1.56 -7.30
C GLN A 148 -0.47 -2.97 -7.48
N TRP A 149 -0.35 -3.53 -8.68
CA TRP A 149 -0.77 -4.91 -8.95
C TRP A 149 -0.01 -5.92 -8.08
N MET A 150 1.29 -5.74 -7.83
CA MET A 150 2.02 -6.62 -6.90
C MET A 150 1.37 -6.63 -5.53
N TYR A 151 0.95 -5.45 -5.03
CA TYR A 151 0.28 -5.30 -3.73
C TYR A 151 -1.12 -5.90 -3.74
N THR A 152 -1.97 -5.51 -4.67
CA THR A 152 -3.42 -5.77 -4.58
C THR A 152 -3.87 -7.00 -5.35
N ALA A 153 -3.03 -7.53 -6.25
CA ALA A 153 -3.41 -8.45 -7.32
C ALA A 153 -4.54 -7.91 -8.23
N ASP A 154 -4.86 -6.62 -8.11
CA ASP A 154 -5.93 -5.99 -8.87
C ASP A 154 -5.42 -5.63 -10.27
N VAL A 155 -6.11 -6.15 -11.27
CA VAL A 155 -5.84 -5.90 -12.68
C VAL A 155 -6.38 -4.53 -13.13
N GLY A 156 -7.21 -3.88 -12.31
CA GLY A 156 -7.79 -2.56 -12.58
C GLY A 156 -6.73 -1.51 -12.87
N ALA A 157 -5.71 -1.40 -12.02
CA ALA A 157 -4.62 -0.43 -12.20
C ALA A 157 -3.82 -0.66 -13.50
N ILE A 158 -3.58 -1.93 -13.86
CA ILE A 158 -2.89 -2.26 -15.12
C ILE A 158 -3.78 -1.97 -16.32
N ARG A 159 -5.07 -2.26 -16.22
CA ARG A 159 -6.04 -1.95 -17.28
C ARG A 159 -6.14 -0.46 -17.52
N GLU A 160 -6.30 0.33 -16.46
CA GLU A 160 -6.34 1.79 -16.55
C GLU A 160 -5.07 2.36 -17.19
N PHE A 161 -3.91 1.82 -16.82
CA PHE A 161 -2.64 2.16 -17.47
C PHE A 161 -2.62 1.80 -18.96
N PHE A 162 -3.16 0.63 -19.32
CA PHE A 162 -3.25 0.21 -20.71
C PHE A 162 -4.21 1.05 -21.56
N GLU A 163 -5.26 1.60 -20.97
CA GLU A 163 -6.22 2.47 -21.66
C GLU A 163 -5.66 3.87 -21.92
N SER A 164 -4.75 4.32 -21.06
CA SER A 164 -4.22 5.69 -21.05
C SER A 164 -2.89 5.88 -21.79
N HIS A 165 -2.11 4.81 -22.01
CA HIS A 165 -0.76 4.95 -22.58
C HIS A 165 -0.60 4.16 -23.88
N GLU A 166 0.00 4.80 -24.88
CA GLU A 166 0.52 4.11 -26.05
C GLU A 166 1.71 3.22 -25.63
N ASN A 167 1.80 1.99 -26.15
CA ASN A 167 2.83 1.00 -25.77
C ASN A 167 2.81 0.50 -24.32
N ALA A 168 1.71 0.71 -23.59
CA ALA A 168 1.59 0.33 -22.19
C ALA A 168 1.91 -1.16 -21.90
N LEU A 169 1.52 -2.06 -22.81
CA LEU A 169 1.81 -3.50 -22.71
C LEU A 169 3.31 -3.80 -22.65
N ALA A 170 4.09 -3.19 -23.55
CA ALA A 170 5.54 -3.40 -23.60
C ALA A 170 6.21 -2.86 -22.33
N SER A 171 5.76 -1.70 -21.84
CA SER A 171 6.26 -1.07 -20.62
C SER A 171 5.98 -1.92 -19.37
N VAL A 172 4.77 -2.47 -19.25
CA VAL A 172 4.40 -3.38 -18.14
C VAL A 172 5.23 -4.66 -18.16
N ILE A 173 5.39 -5.29 -19.33
CA ILE A 173 6.21 -6.51 -19.49
C ILE A 173 7.67 -6.22 -19.13
N ALA A 174 8.25 -5.14 -19.64
CA ALA A 174 9.64 -4.78 -19.36
C ALA A 174 9.90 -4.57 -17.85
N ASN A 175 8.97 -3.90 -17.15
CA ASN A 175 9.07 -3.73 -15.70
C ASN A 175 8.90 -5.06 -14.95
N ALA A 176 7.98 -5.94 -15.38
CA ALA A 176 7.79 -7.25 -14.77
C ALA A 176 9.04 -8.13 -14.89
N GLU A 177 9.65 -8.16 -16.08
CA GLU A 177 10.92 -8.86 -16.32
C GLU A 177 12.06 -8.28 -15.48
N TRP A 178 12.17 -6.94 -15.42
CA TRP A 178 13.17 -6.26 -14.61
C TRP A 178 13.04 -6.56 -13.12
N LEU A 179 11.81 -6.64 -12.61
CA LEU A 179 11.50 -7.03 -11.24
C LEU A 179 11.77 -8.52 -10.97
N GLY A 180 12.01 -9.33 -12.01
CA GLY A 180 12.17 -10.78 -11.90
C GLY A 180 10.85 -11.49 -11.56
N LEU A 181 9.72 -10.93 -11.97
CA LEU A 181 8.40 -11.53 -11.76
C LEU A 181 8.22 -12.63 -12.82
N SER A 182 8.09 -13.88 -12.35
CA SER A 182 7.71 -15.02 -13.19
C SER A 182 6.20 -15.28 -13.14
N ASP A 183 5.44 -14.28 -12.72
CA ASP A 183 4.04 -14.45 -12.39
C ASP A 183 3.20 -14.68 -13.64
N ARG A 184 2.71 -15.91 -13.76
CA ARG A 184 1.86 -16.35 -14.85
C ARG A 184 0.56 -15.55 -14.88
N GLU A 185 0.10 -15.02 -13.74
CA GLU A 185 -1.12 -14.24 -13.65
C GLU A 185 -0.98 -12.91 -14.40
N LEU A 186 0.12 -12.17 -14.17
CA LEU A 186 0.39 -10.93 -14.90
C LEU A 186 0.53 -11.17 -16.41
N LEU A 187 1.23 -12.23 -16.79
CA LEU A 187 1.36 -12.61 -18.20
C LEU A 187 0.00 -12.94 -18.81
N HIS A 188 -0.88 -13.63 -18.08
CA HIS A 188 -2.22 -13.94 -18.57
C HIS A 188 -3.07 -12.68 -18.77
N VAL A 189 -2.95 -11.69 -17.88
CA VAL A 189 -3.59 -10.38 -18.02
C VAL A 189 -3.08 -9.66 -19.27
N CYS A 190 -1.76 -9.65 -19.48
CA CYS A 190 -1.12 -9.08 -20.66
C CYS A 190 -1.58 -9.78 -21.97
N GLU A 191 -1.67 -11.11 -21.99
CA GLU A 191 -2.16 -11.89 -23.12
C GLU A 191 -3.64 -11.62 -23.42
N GLY A 192 -4.47 -11.56 -22.38
CA GLY A 192 -5.90 -11.24 -22.48
C GLY A 192 -6.11 -9.85 -23.09
N TRP A 193 -5.38 -8.86 -22.59
CA TRP A 193 -5.41 -7.50 -23.13
C TRP A 193 -4.98 -7.45 -24.60
N GLN A 194 -3.91 -8.14 -24.96
CA GLN A 194 -3.47 -8.20 -26.35
C GLN A 194 -4.53 -8.85 -27.26
N GLY A 195 -5.26 -9.83 -26.76
CA GLY A 195 -6.41 -10.44 -27.44
C GLY A 195 -7.55 -9.45 -27.64
N ASP A 196 -7.88 -8.68 -26.61
CA ASP A 196 -8.94 -7.65 -26.65
C ASP A 196 -8.61 -6.50 -27.61
N LEU A 197 -7.34 -6.07 -27.62
CA LEU A 197 -6.82 -5.07 -28.55
C LEU A 197 -6.95 -5.55 -30.01
N LYS A 198 -6.52 -6.79 -30.29
CA LYS A 198 -6.62 -7.40 -31.63
C LYS A 198 -8.07 -7.60 -32.08
N ALA A 199 -8.98 -7.86 -31.13
CA ALA A 199 -10.41 -8.01 -31.40
C ALA A 199 -11.15 -6.67 -31.52
N GLY A 200 -10.48 -5.53 -31.27
CA GLY A 200 -11.10 -4.21 -31.26
C GLY A 200 -12.14 -4.04 -30.15
N ARG A 201 -12.07 -4.86 -29.09
CA ARG A 201 -12.97 -4.75 -27.92
C ARG A 201 -12.61 -3.59 -27.00
N VAL A 202 -11.37 -3.13 -27.11
CA VAL A 202 -10.79 -2.05 -26.33
C VAL A 202 -10.22 -1.02 -27.30
N GLN A 203 -10.46 0.24 -27.02
CA GLN A 203 -9.81 1.36 -27.70
C GLN A 203 -8.87 2.06 -26.72
N VAL A 204 -7.62 2.26 -27.12
CA VAL A 204 -6.68 3.09 -26.37
C VAL A 204 -7.15 4.53 -26.51
N ARG A 205 -7.44 5.19 -25.39
CA ARG A 205 -7.72 6.62 -25.38
C ARG A 205 -6.38 7.31 -25.53
N VAL A 206 -5.95 7.51 -26.77
CA VAL A 206 -4.87 8.45 -27.03
C VAL A 206 -5.43 9.80 -26.61
N GLN A 207 -5.01 10.29 -25.45
CA GLN A 207 -5.26 11.65 -25.04
C GLN A 207 -4.45 12.49 -26.02
N GLU A 208 -5.07 12.84 -27.16
CA GLU A 208 -4.53 13.84 -28.05
C GLU A 208 -4.27 15.05 -27.15
N ALA A 209 -2.99 15.37 -26.95
CA ALA A 209 -2.59 16.54 -26.21
C ALA A 209 -3.32 17.69 -26.89
N SER A 210 -4.38 18.16 -26.24
CA SER A 210 -5.15 19.28 -26.71
C SER A 210 -4.20 20.44 -26.51
N ASP A 211 -3.48 20.78 -27.58
CA ASP A 211 -2.73 22.03 -27.75
C ASP A 211 -3.76 23.19 -27.83
N GLU A 212 -4.70 23.23 -26.89
CA GLU A 212 -5.49 24.41 -26.60
C GLU A 212 -4.53 25.39 -25.93
N ASP A 213 -3.94 26.25 -26.76
CA ASP A 213 -3.47 27.58 -26.41
C ASP A 213 -4.65 28.37 -25.80
N GLY A 214 -5.05 27.97 -24.59
CA GLY A 214 -6.07 28.61 -23.79
C GLY A 214 -5.49 29.89 -23.22
N ASP A 215 -5.65 30.97 -23.99
CA ASP A 215 -5.54 32.35 -23.54
C ASP A 215 -6.59 32.59 -22.44
N PHE A 216 -6.26 32.15 -21.22
CA PHE A 216 -7.07 32.35 -20.04
C PHE A 216 -6.86 33.79 -19.57
N GLU A 217 -7.59 34.71 -20.17
CA GLU A 217 -7.79 36.02 -19.57
C GLU A 217 -8.48 35.81 -18.22
N GLN A 218 -7.73 36.18 -17.19
CA GLN A 218 -8.02 36.04 -15.79
C GLN A 218 -9.15 37.02 -15.43
N ASP A 219 -10.40 36.61 -15.59
CA ASP A 219 -11.54 37.37 -15.05
C ASP A 219 -11.56 37.20 -13.53
N GLU A 220 -11.02 38.23 -12.85
CA GLU A 220 -11.29 38.56 -11.46
C GLU A 220 -12.80 38.68 -11.25
N HIS A 221 -13.30 38.12 -10.13
CA HIS A 221 -14.62 38.29 -9.46
C HIS A 221 -15.17 36.90 -9.05
N ASP A 222 -15.75 36.66 -7.88
CA ASP A 222 -16.23 37.50 -6.80
C ASP A 222 -16.26 36.62 -5.53
N ASP A 223 -16.09 37.27 -4.37
CA ASP A 223 -16.26 36.69 -3.05
C ASP A 223 -17.66 36.07 -2.88
N VAL A 224 -17.74 34.73 -2.80
CA VAL A 224 -18.96 34.03 -2.40
C VAL A 224 -18.75 33.44 -1.02
N ASP A 225 -19.25 34.18 -0.02
CA ASP A 225 -19.47 33.72 1.36
C ASP A 225 -20.55 32.62 1.36
N GLY A 226 -20.12 31.38 1.16
CA GLY A 226 -20.96 30.18 1.25
C GLY A 226 -21.05 29.68 2.69
N ASP A 227 -22.17 29.99 3.33
CA ASP A 227 -22.67 29.44 4.59
C ASP A 227 -22.82 27.91 4.48
N TYR A 228 -22.03 27.15 5.23
CA TYR A 228 -22.08 25.69 5.26
C TYR A 228 -23.17 25.25 6.24
N GLU A 229 -24.37 24.97 5.71
CA GLU A 229 -25.42 24.26 6.45
C GLU A 229 -25.16 22.75 6.47
N ASP A 230 -25.05 22.25 7.72
CA ASP A 230 -25.49 20.95 8.26
C ASP A 230 -25.21 19.66 7.46
N GLU A 231 -24.23 18.89 7.93
CA GLU A 231 -24.05 17.48 7.56
C GLU A 231 -25.06 16.62 8.35
N GLU A 232 -26.07 16.10 7.64
CA GLU A 232 -27.02 15.11 8.16
C GLU A 232 -26.30 13.82 8.57
N GLU A 233 -26.52 13.40 9.82
CA GLU A 233 -26.07 12.12 10.38
C GLU A 233 -26.71 10.94 9.61
N GLU A 234 -25.91 10.17 8.86
CA GLU A 234 -26.36 8.91 8.28
C GLU A 234 -26.52 7.84 9.37
N GLU A 235 -27.77 7.40 9.59
CA GLU A 235 -28.13 6.27 10.47
C GLU A 235 -27.55 4.95 9.91
N GLU A 236 -26.67 4.31 10.68
CA GLU A 236 -26.18 2.95 10.41
C GLU A 236 -27.31 1.93 10.62
N GLU A 237 -27.87 1.40 9.53
CA GLU A 237 -28.78 0.24 9.54
C GLU A 237 -28.01 -1.04 9.89
N GLU A 238 -28.13 -1.50 11.14
CA GLU A 238 -27.69 -2.83 11.57
C GLU A 238 -28.50 -3.92 10.84
N SER A 239 -27.89 -4.58 9.87
CA SER A 239 -28.49 -5.77 9.23
C SER A 239 -28.24 -7.03 10.07
N GLU A 240 -29.34 -7.53 10.62
CA GLU A 240 -29.44 -8.80 11.37
C GLU A 240 -29.20 -9.98 10.41
N VAL A 241 -28.01 -10.59 10.48
CA VAL A 241 -27.67 -11.75 9.64
C VAL A 241 -28.32 -13.00 10.23
N GLU A 242 -29.39 -13.45 9.58
CA GLU A 242 -30.11 -14.68 9.88
C GLU A 242 -29.16 -15.90 9.80
N GLU A 243 -28.95 -16.55 10.94
CA GLU A 243 -28.10 -17.73 11.11
C GLU A 243 -28.76 -18.94 10.41
N ALA A 244 -28.36 -19.20 9.17
CA ALA A 244 -28.82 -20.36 8.42
C ALA A 244 -28.20 -21.65 8.98
N ASP A 245 -29.04 -22.45 9.65
CA ASP A 245 -28.80 -23.83 10.06
C ASP A 245 -28.27 -24.68 8.89
N TYR A 246 -26.96 -24.95 8.90
CA TYR A 246 -26.34 -25.88 7.97
C TYR A 246 -25.92 -27.19 8.66
N LEU A 247 -26.52 -28.27 8.12
CA LEU A 247 -25.98 -29.62 7.95
C LEU A 247 -26.37 -30.69 8.99
N ASN A 248 -27.59 -31.18 8.77
CA ASN A 248 -27.94 -32.58 9.02
C ASN A 248 -27.21 -33.48 8.00
N ILE A 249 -26.12 -34.13 8.41
CA ILE A 249 -25.38 -35.12 7.60
C ILE A 249 -25.93 -36.52 7.92
N PRO A 250 -26.49 -37.27 6.93
CA PRO A 250 -26.90 -38.64 7.18
C PRO A 250 -25.68 -39.58 7.16
N HIS A 251 -25.46 -40.27 8.27
CA HIS A 251 -24.59 -41.44 8.33
C HIS A 251 -25.11 -42.52 7.38
N MET A 252 -24.35 -42.85 6.33
CA MET A 252 -24.50 -44.11 5.61
C MET A 252 -23.58 -45.16 6.24
N TYR A 253 -24.18 -46.32 6.51
CA TYR A 253 -23.57 -47.56 6.97
C TYR A 253 -22.64 -48.18 5.94
#